data_AF-A0A7Z8CWE0-F1
#
_entry.id   AF-A0A7Z8CWE0-F1
#
_cell.length_a   1.000
_cell.length_b   1.000
_cell.length_c   1.000
_cell.angle_alpha   90.00
_cell.angle_beta   90.00
_cell.angle_gamma   90.00
#
_symmetry.space_group_name_H-M   'P 1'
#
loop_
_entity.id
_entity.type
_entity.pdbx_description
1 polymer ?
#
loop_
_entity_poly.entity_id
_entity_poly.type
_entity_poly.pdbx_seq_one_letter_code
_entity_poly.pdbx_strand_id
1 'polypeptide(L)'
;MAQRRMFSKTIVSSDLFLDMPKSTQALYFHLNMNADDDGFIGSSKMIMRMIGASDDDMRLLLAKKFVFEFDSGVVVVKDWRIHNQIRKDRHKQTIYTDEFQQLQAVENNSYERLPVGCQEVALGKVR
;
A
#
# COMPACT_ATOMS: atom_id res chain seq x y z
N MET A 1 21.07 -2.52 8.40
CA MET A 1 20.77 -3.50 7.33
C MET A 1 20.02 -2.78 6.23
N ALA A 2 20.38 -3.02 4.96
CA ALA A 2 19.63 -2.47 3.84
C ALA A 2 18.24 -3.11 3.76
N GLN A 3 17.18 -2.31 3.75
CA GLN A 3 15.82 -2.78 3.46
C GLN A 3 15.70 -2.94 1.95
N ARG A 4 15.58 -4.19 1.49
CA ARG A 4 15.32 -4.48 0.08
C ARG A 4 13.82 -4.44 -0.16
N ARG A 5 13.41 -3.66 -1.16
CA ARG A 5 12.04 -3.61 -1.65
C ARG A 5 12.02 -4.24 -3.05
N MET A 6 11.17 -5.24 -3.23
CA MET A 6 10.98 -5.96 -4.49
C MET A 6 9.69 -5.50 -5.17
N PHE A 7 9.62 -5.70 -6.49
CA PHE A 7 8.43 -5.41 -7.28
C PHE A 7 8.00 -6.65 -8.06
N SER A 8 6.70 -6.94 -7.99
CA SER A 8 6.10 -8.03 -8.76
C SER A 8 5.93 -7.59 -10.21
N LYS A 9 6.55 -8.32 -11.13
CA LYS A 9 6.38 -8.13 -12.58
C LYS A 9 4.93 -8.22 -13.01
N THR A 10 4.13 -9.08 -12.38
CA THR A 10 2.70 -9.24 -12.70
C THR A 10 1.93 -7.92 -12.54
N ILE A 11 2.31 -7.08 -11.57
CA ILE A 11 1.67 -5.79 -11.34
C ILE A 11 2.30 -4.72 -12.26
N VAL A 12 3.63 -4.57 -12.22
CA VAL A 12 4.32 -3.46 -12.90
C VAL A 12 4.46 -3.66 -14.42
N SER A 13 4.11 -4.84 -14.93
CA SER A 13 4.03 -5.14 -16.36
C SER A 13 2.61 -5.40 -16.84
N SER A 14 1.59 -5.13 -16.00
CA SER A 14 0.20 -5.18 -16.42
C SER A 14 -0.17 -4.00 -17.32
N ASP A 15 -1.08 -4.20 -18.26
CA ASP A 15 -1.57 -3.12 -19.13
C ASP A 15 -2.14 -1.95 -18.31
N LEU A 16 -2.90 -2.25 -17.25
CA LEU A 16 -3.44 -1.25 -16.33
C LEU A 16 -2.37 -0.32 -15.73
N PHE A 17 -1.18 -0.85 -15.48
CA PHE A 17 -0.04 -0.08 -14.96
C PHE A 17 0.71 0.65 -16.07
N LEU A 18 0.99 -0.05 -17.18
CA LEU A 18 1.76 0.49 -18.29
C LEU A 18 1.03 1.60 -19.05
N ASP A 19 -0.31 1.59 -19.05
CA ASP A 19 -1.15 2.63 -19.62
C ASP A 19 -1.15 3.95 -18.81
N MET A 20 -0.65 3.92 -17.56
CA MET A 20 -0.54 5.15 -16.76
C MET A 20 0.62 6.04 -17.24
N PRO A 21 0.53 7.37 -17.06
CA PRO A 21 1.66 8.27 -17.30
C PRO A 21 2.92 7.85 -16.54
N LYS A 22 4.09 8.13 -17.11
CA LYS A 22 5.38 7.77 -16.50
C LYS A 22 5.59 8.44 -15.14
N SER A 23 5.06 9.64 -14.94
CA SER A 23 5.04 10.34 -13.65
C SER A 23 4.27 9.56 -12.59
N THR A 24 3.09 9.03 -12.95
CA THR A 24 2.26 8.19 -12.08
C THR A 24 2.96 6.88 -11.75
N GLN A 25 3.56 6.22 -12.74
CA GLN A 25 4.36 5.01 -12.53
C GLN A 25 5.54 5.28 -11.59
N ALA A 26 6.27 6.38 -11.79
CA ALA A 26 7.37 6.78 -10.92
C ALA A 26 6.90 7.03 -9.48
N LEU A 27 5.79 7.75 -9.29
CA LEU A 27 5.19 7.95 -7.97
C LEU A 27 4.90 6.62 -7.27
N TYR A 28 4.34 5.64 -7.96
CA TYR A 28 4.08 4.32 -7.40
C TYR A 28 5.37 3.65 -6.88
N PHE A 29 6.44 3.67 -7.67
CA PHE A 29 7.73 3.11 -7.26
C PHE A 29 8.31 3.84 -6.04
N HIS A 30 8.24 5.17 -6.01
CA HIS A 30 8.73 5.97 -4.88
C HIS A 30 7.92 5.77 -3.60
N LEU A 31 6.59 5.62 -3.69
CA LEU A 31 5.75 5.26 -2.54
C LEU A 31 6.17 3.90 -1.96
N ASN A 32 6.34 2.89 -2.82
CA ASN A 32 6.80 1.56 -2.39
C ASN A 32 8.19 1.57 -1.74
N MET A 33 9.12 2.40 -2.21
CA MET A 33 10.44 2.53 -1.57
C MET A 33 10.37 3.10 -0.16
N ASN A 34 9.40 3.97 0.11
CA ASN A 34 9.26 4.66 1.39
C ASN A 34 8.24 4.02 2.33
N ALA A 35 7.60 2.93 1.90
CA ALA A 35 6.64 2.20 2.72
C ALA A 35 7.33 1.40 3.83
N ASP A 36 6.63 1.21 4.94
CA ASP A 36 7.02 0.31 6.02
C ASP A 36 6.82 -1.18 5.64
N ASP A 37 7.01 -2.10 6.57
CA ASP A 37 6.95 -3.53 6.28
C ASP A 37 5.53 -4.08 6.05
N ASP A 38 4.49 -3.28 6.32
CA ASP A 38 3.09 -3.60 5.98
C ASP A 38 2.58 -2.83 4.76
N GLY A 39 3.39 -1.93 4.20
CA GLY A 39 3.09 -1.19 2.97
C GLY A 39 2.53 0.20 3.21
N PHE A 40 2.62 0.74 4.43
CA PHE A 40 2.08 2.04 4.80
C PHE A 40 3.10 3.17 4.65
N ILE A 41 2.59 4.34 4.26
CA ILE A 41 3.33 5.57 4.01
C ILE A 41 2.62 6.73 4.74
N GLY A 42 3.27 7.33 5.73
CA GLY A 42 2.77 8.55 6.38
C GLY A 42 3.21 9.86 5.71
N SER A 43 4.14 9.79 4.77
CA SER A 43 4.80 10.96 4.16
C SER A 43 4.53 11.08 2.64
N SER A 44 3.39 10.59 2.15
CA SER A 44 3.02 10.58 0.73
C SER A 44 3.17 11.96 0.07
N LYS A 45 2.63 13.02 0.69
CA LYS A 45 2.74 14.42 0.21
C LYS A 45 4.19 14.92 0.16
N MET A 46 5.06 14.47 1.06
CA MET A 46 6.47 14.82 1.03
C MET A 46 7.19 14.13 -0.12
N ILE A 47 6.91 12.86 -0.36
CA ILE A 47 7.46 12.09 -1.49
C ILE A 47 7.04 12.71 -2.82
N MET A 48 5.76 13.05 -2.97
CA MET A 48 5.26 13.73 -4.18
C MET A 48 6.01 15.03 -4.44
N ARG A 49 6.18 15.89 -3.42
CA ARG A 49 6.96 17.13 -3.54
C ARG A 49 8.42 16.88 -3.91
N MET A 50 9.05 15.85 -3.34
CA MET A 50 10.44 15.50 -3.60
C MET A 50 10.67 15.13 -5.07
N ILE A 51 9.76 14.36 -5.66
CA ILE A 51 9.90 13.85 -7.03
C ILE A 51 9.18 14.74 -8.08
N GLY A 52 8.50 15.79 -7.63
CA GLY A 52 7.70 16.66 -8.49
C GLY A 52 6.44 15.98 -9.06
N ALA A 53 5.86 15.00 -8.35
CA ALA A 53 4.61 14.37 -8.77
C ALA A 53 3.40 15.29 -8.51
N SER A 54 2.43 15.23 -9.41
CA SER A 54 1.21 16.03 -9.34
C SER A 54 0.14 15.36 -8.49
N ASP A 55 -0.86 16.14 -8.06
CA ASP A 55 -2.05 15.58 -7.40
C ASP A 55 -2.83 14.64 -8.32
N ASP A 56 -2.80 14.87 -9.63
CA ASP A 56 -3.47 14.02 -10.61
C ASP A 56 -2.80 12.64 -10.73
N ASP A 57 -1.48 12.54 -10.57
CA ASP A 57 -0.77 11.26 -10.48
C ASP A 57 -1.29 10.44 -9.28
N MET A 58 -1.42 11.07 -8.11
CA MET A 58 -1.93 10.41 -6.91
C MET A 58 -3.40 10.00 -7.08
N ARG A 59 -4.24 10.89 -7.63
CA ARG A 59 -5.64 10.58 -7.94
C ARG A 59 -5.77 9.41 -8.90
N LEU A 60 -4.90 9.30 -9.89
CA LEU A 60 -4.92 8.19 -10.84
C LEU A 60 -4.56 6.86 -10.16
N LEU A 61 -3.56 6.84 -9.28
CA LEU A 61 -3.22 5.65 -8.49
C LEU A 61 -4.38 5.21 -7.59
N LEU A 62 -5.07 6.17 -6.96
CA LEU A 62 -6.24 5.91 -6.12
C LEU A 62 -7.42 5.38 -6.95
N ALA A 63 -7.73 6.03 -8.07
CA ALA A 63 -8.84 5.67 -8.95
C ALA A 63 -8.66 4.26 -9.53
N LYS A 64 -7.42 3.90 -9.90
CA LYS A 64 -7.07 2.55 -10.39
C LYS A 64 -6.78 1.55 -9.26
N LYS A 65 -6.92 1.95 -7.99
CA LYS A 65 -6.73 1.10 -6.80
C LYS A 65 -5.33 0.49 -6.65
N PHE A 66 -4.28 1.18 -7.11
CA PHE A 66 -2.89 0.78 -6.82
C PHE A 66 -2.48 1.13 -5.38
N VAL A 67 -3.10 2.16 -4.82
CA VAL A 67 -2.94 2.57 -3.42
C VAL A 67 -4.30 2.90 -2.82
N PHE A 68 -4.38 2.92 -1.49
CA PHE A 68 -5.52 3.45 -0.74
C PHE A 68 -5.05 4.57 0.19
N GLU A 69 -5.87 5.61 0.34
CA GLU A 69 -5.64 6.73 1.26
C GLU A 69 -6.69 6.72 2.38
N PHE A 70 -6.25 6.83 3.62
CA PHE A 70 -7.12 6.94 4.79
C PHE A 70 -7.42 8.40 5.11
N ASP A 71 -8.45 8.65 5.92
CA ASP A 71 -8.84 10.01 6.32
C ASP A 71 -7.72 10.73 7.10
N SER A 72 -6.81 9.98 7.74
CA SER A 72 -5.60 10.49 8.37
C SER A 72 -4.56 11.03 7.38
N GLY A 73 -4.74 10.79 6.09
CA GLY A 73 -3.77 11.09 5.02
C GLY A 73 -2.67 10.03 4.86
N VAL A 74 -2.72 8.96 5.66
CA VAL A 74 -1.85 7.78 5.50
C VAL A 74 -2.23 7.06 4.21
N VAL A 75 -1.23 6.56 3.49
CA VAL A 75 -1.42 5.81 2.24
C VAL A 75 -0.88 4.40 2.43
N VAL A 76 -1.56 3.40 1.86
CA VAL A 76 -1.09 2.01 1.80
C VAL A 76 -1.02 1.53 0.35
N VAL A 77 0.03 0.78 0.03
CA VAL A 77 0.14 0.08 -1.26
C VAL A 77 -0.75 -1.16 -1.24
N LYS A 78 -1.71 -1.26 -2.17
CA LYS A 78 -2.67 -2.36 -2.20
C LYS A 78 -1.99 -3.73 -2.30
N ASP A 79 -1.04 -3.86 -3.22
CA ASP A 79 -0.40 -5.13 -3.56
C ASP A 79 0.92 -5.35 -2.81
N TRP A 80 1.07 -4.73 -1.63
CA TRP A 80 2.34 -4.73 -0.89
C TRP A 80 2.87 -6.14 -0.61
N ARG A 81 2.02 -7.06 -0.14
CA ARG A 81 2.45 -8.43 0.20
C ARG A 81 2.76 -9.28 -1.03
N ILE A 82 2.22 -8.90 -2.20
CA ILE A 82 2.59 -9.50 -3.51
C ILE A 82 3.98 -9.02 -3.92
N HIS A 83 4.30 -7.75 -3.66
CA HIS A 83 5.62 -7.18 -3.90
C HIS A 83 6.68 -7.69 -2.94
N ASN A 84 6.35 -7.74 -1.65
CA ASN A 84 7.30 -7.93 -0.56
C ASN A 84 6.78 -8.98 0.41
N GLN A 85 7.27 -10.21 0.25
CA GLN A 85 7.09 -11.24 1.27
C GLN A 85 8.22 -11.13 2.29
N ILE A 86 7.89 -10.58 3.47
CA ILE A 86 8.85 -10.39 4.56
C ILE A 86 8.74 -11.57 5.53
N ARG A 87 9.88 -12.12 5.93
CA ARG A 87 9.91 -13.21 6.91
C ARG A 87 9.42 -12.72 8.28
N LYS A 88 8.60 -13.54 8.95
CA LYS A 88 7.99 -13.20 10.25
C LYS A 88 9.00 -12.79 11.32
N ASP A 89 10.19 -13.38 11.34
CA ASP A 89 11.24 -13.05 12.32
C ASP A 89 11.84 -11.64 12.16
N ARG A 90 11.61 -10.98 11.02
CA ARG A 90 12.18 -9.67 10.69
C ARG A 90 11.13 -8.59 10.46
N HIS A 91 9.87 -9.00 10.34
CA HIS A 91 8.75 -8.11 10.08
C HIS A 91 8.55 -7.17 11.26
N LYS A 92 8.38 -5.89 10.96
CA LYS A 92 8.00 -4.87 11.92
C LYS A 92 6.61 -4.37 11.56
N GLN A 93 5.66 -4.58 12.47
CA GLN A 93 4.30 -4.10 12.26
C GLN A 93 4.28 -2.58 12.08
N THR A 94 3.38 -2.13 11.20
CA THR A 94 3.09 -0.71 11.01
C THR A 94 2.66 -0.04 12.30
N ILE A 95 3.01 1.25 12.42
CA ILE A 95 2.52 2.12 13.49
C ILE A 95 1.08 2.59 13.24
N TYR A 96 0.58 2.47 12.01
CA TYR A 96 -0.76 2.89 11.58
C TYR A 96 -1.77 1.76 11.83
N THR A 97 -1.88 1.35 13.10
CA THR A 97 -2.68 0.18 13.49
C THR A 97 -4.16 0.36 13.22
N ASP A 98 -4.67 1.57 13.35
CA ASP A 98 -6.09 1.89 13.20
C ASP A 98 -6.50 1.85 11.73
N GLU A 99 -5.64 2.33 10.83
CA GLU A 99 -5.80 2.20 9.39
C GLU A 99 -5.65 0.75 8.94
N PHE A 100 -4.70 0.00 9.53
CA PHE A 100 -4.49 -1.40 9.20
C PHE A 100 -5.69 -2.27 9.57
N GLN A 101 -6.38 -1.98 10.67
CA GLN A 101 -7.61 -2.67 11.06
C GLN A 101 -8.79 -2.45 10.09
N GLN A 102 -8.74 -1.40 9.25
CA GLN A 102 -9.75 -1.15 8.23
C GLN A 102 -9.50 -1.94 6.93
N LEU A 103 -8.43 -2.72 6.88
CA LEU A 103 -8.08 -3.56 5.75
C LEU A 103 -8.26 -5.04 6.08
N GLN A 104 -8.57 -5.81 5.05
CA GLN A 104 -8.42 -7.25 5.05
C GLN A 104 -7.43 -7.66 3.95
N ALA A 105 -6.61 -8.66 4.24
CA ALA A 105 -5.82 -9.33 3.21
C ALA A 105 -6.66 -10.44 2.61
N VAL A 106 -6.90 -10.39 1.30
CA VAL A 106 -7.61 -11.44 0.57
C VAL A 106 -6.66 -12.54 0.11
N GLU A 107 -7.20 -13.64 -0.42
CA GLU A 107 -6.45 -14.84 -0.82
C GLU A 107 -5.29 -14.56 -1.78
N ASN A 108 -5.42 -13.55 -2.64
CA ASN A 108 -4.37 -13.16 -3.59
C ASN A 108 -3.24 -12.29 -2.98
N ASN A 109 -3.21 -12.10 -1.66
CA ASN A 109 -2.27 -11.25 -0.92
C ASN A 109 -2.38 -9.74 -1.19
N SER A 110 -3.43 -9.27 -1.86
CA SER A 110 -3.74 -7.84 -1.93
C SER A 110 -4.55 -7.40 -0.71
N TYR A 111 -4.50 -6.10 -0.40
CA TYR A 111 -5.40 -5.49 0.57
C TYR A 111 -6.74 -5.12 -0.07
N GLU A 112 -7.80 -5.26 0.70
CA GLU A 112 -9.11 -4.70 0.41
C GLU A 112 -9.62 -3.91 1.61
N ARG A 113 -10.37 -2.84 1.37
CA ARG A 113 -11.04 -2.11 2.46
C ARG A 113 -12.20 -2.94 2.98
N LEU A 114 -12.33 -3.00 4.30
CA LEU A 114 -13.52 -3.57 4.92
C LEU A 114 -14.76 -2.73 4.58
N PRO A 115 -15.92 -3.37 4.35
CA PRO A 115 -17.17 -2.66 4.19
C PRO A 115 -17.47 -1.81 5.43
N VAL A 116 -17.96 -0.59 5.23
CA VAL A 116 -18.40 0.29 6.31
C VAL A 116 -19.54 -0.42 7.06
N GLY A 117 -19.28 -0.83 8.31
CA GLY A 117 -20.23 -1.58 9.15
C GLY A 117 -19.79 -2.99 9.55
N CYS A 118 -18.73 -3.53 8.95
CA CYS A 118 -18.17 -4.84 9.30
C CYS A 118 -16.98 -4.70 10.25
N GLN A 119 -17.19 -4.11 11.43
CA GLN A 119 -16.30 -4.38 12.57
C GLN A 119 -16.81 -5.66 13.23
N GLU A 120 -16.47 -6.82 12.66
CA GLU A 120 -16.72 -8.07 13.34
C GLU A 120 -15.84 -8.14 14.58
N VAL A 121 -16.54 -8.19 15.72
CA VAL A 121 -16.03 -8.47 17.06
C VAL A 121 -15.07 -9.64 16.96
N ALA A 122 -13.78 -9.40 17.24
CA ALA A 122 -12.82 -10.47 17.42
C ALA A 122 -13.28 -11.33 18.59
N LEU A 123 -14.06 -12.37 18.29
CA LEU A 123 -14.44 -13.43 19.22
C LEU A 123 -13.16 -14.00 19.77
N GLY A 124 -12.96 -13.76 21.08
CA GLY A 124 -11.87 -14.30 21.84
C GLY A 124 -11.75 -15.79 21.58
N LYS A 125 -10.53 -16.25 21.29
CA LYS A 125 -10.19 -17.66 21.33
C LYS A 125 -10.56 -18.18 22.72
N VAL A 126 -11.67 -18.90 22.79
CA VAL A 126 -12.01 -19.74 23.94
C VAL A 126 -10.96 -20.86 23.98
N ARG A 127 -10.27 -20.90 25.13
CA ARG A 127 -9.41 -21.95 25.69
C ARG A 127 -9.00 -23.12 24.81
#